data_AF-A0A167U5K6-F1
#
_entry.id   AF-A0A167U5K6-F1
#
_cell.length_a   1.000
_cell.length_b   1.000
_cell.length_c   1.000
_cell.angle_alpha   90.00
_cell.angle_beta   90.00
_cell.angle_gamma   90.00
#
_symmetry.space_group_name_H-M   'P 1'
#
loop_
_entity.id
_entity.type
_entity.pdbx_description
1 polymer ?
#
loop_
_entity_poly.entity_id
_entity_poly.type
_entity_poly.pdbx_seq_one_letter_code
_entity_poly.pdbx_strand_id
1 'polypeptide(L)'
;MTGFGNFDVLCAQTPSYPWCNLFYRQILKNQPTLFTGASASTSSAPVGVNPECGTLLAGSDHSLGNIANIIACALSMVFCAGLVVLAGRRKAAVGRTELRIFLALYTLSLPFQLITTGSFLQQGSTPLVVITGIHAGIVAALFWALLANGIVATQVVEDGSASSIIPFTAISVVFFAATTYIALDTGMHFTHVFGPSSPLITLHVLLMKTLIFSSTFFRFEPLI
;
A
#
# COMPACT_ATOMS: atom_id res chain seq x y z
N MET A 1 20.48 14.97 -3.95
CA MET A 1 19.69 15.15 -2.70
C MET A 1 18.28 14.65 -2.97
N THR A 2 17.81 13.65 -2.24
CA THR A 2 16.43 13.15 -2.37
C THR A 2 15.49 14.11 -1.64
N GLY A 3 14.63 14.80 -2.40
CA GLY A 3 13.53 15.59 -1.81
C GLY A 3 12.47 14.67 -1.22
N PHE A 4 11.75 15.14 -0.20
CA PHE A 4 10.58 14.45 0.34
C PHE A 4 9.61 14.09 -0.80
N GLY A 5 9.06 12.88 -0.82
CA GLY A 5 8.13 12.45 -1.87
C GLY A 5 8.78 12.07 -3.21
N ASN A 6 10.12 11.98 -3.30
CA ASN A 6 10.79 11.34 -4.44
C ASN A 6 10.82 9.81 -4.27
N PHE A 7 10.11 9.08 -5.14
CA PHE A 7 10.06 7.62 -5.11
C PHE A 7 11.07 6.94 -6.02
N ASP A 8 11.92 7.68 -6.75
CA ASP A 8 12.90 7.11 -7.70
C ASP A 8 13.80 6.07 -7.02
N VAL A 9 14.48 6.47 -5.94
CA VAL A 9 15.36 5.57 -5.16
C VAL A 9 14.56 4.43 -4.51
N LEU A 10 13.36 4.70 -3.99
CA LEU A 10 12.54 3.66 -3.36
C LEU A 10 12.11 2.60 -4.38
N CYS A 11 11.71 3.00 -5.59
CA CYS A 11 11.28 2.08 -6.63
C CYS A 11 12.44 1.33 -7.29
N ALA A 12 13.65 1.90 -7.28
CA ALA A 12 14.86 1.25 -7.76
C ALA A 12 15.45 0.25 -6.74
N GLN A 13 15.47 0.61 -5.45
CA GLN A 13 16.12 -0.18 -4.40
C GLN A 13 15.16 -1.05 -3.59
N THR A 14 13.86 -0.75 -3.60
CA THR A 14 12.82 -1.50 -2.88
C THR A 14 11.71 -1.86 -3.86
N PRO A 15 11.94 -2.85 -4.74
CA PRO A 15 11.03 -3.18 -5.84
C PRO A 15 9.68 -3.72 -5.36
N SER A 16 9.62 -4.19 -4.12
CA SER A 16 8.39 -4.66 -3.45
C SER A 16 7.49 -3.54 -2.94
N TYR A 17 7.80 -2.28 -3.20
CA TYR A 17 6.97 -1.16 -2.77
C TYR A 17 5.75 -0.98 -3.70
N PRO A 18 4.52 -1.20 -3.22
CA PRO A 18 3.34 -1.36 -4.10
C PRO A 18 3.03 -0.10 -4.92
N TRP A 19 3.36 1.10 -4.43
CA TRP A 19 3.14 2.36 -5.15
C TRP A 19 3.91 2.45 -6.47
N CYS A 20 5.01 1.71 -6.62
CA CYS A 20 5.78 1.68 -7.86
C CYS A 20 4.95 1.18 -9.05
N ASN A 21 3.93 0.34 -8.80
CA ASN A 21 3.00 -0.11 -9.84
C ASN A 21 2.21 1.06 -10.46
N LEU A 22 1.90 2.12 -9.69
CA LEU A 22 1.18 3.29 -10.19
C LEU A 22 2.07 4.10 -11.13
N PHE A 23 3.32 4.33 -10.73
CA PHE A 23 4.30 5.09 -11.51
C PHE A 23 4.74 4.34 -12.77
N TYR A 24 4.88 3.02 -12.70
CA TYR A 24 5.20 2.20 -13.87
C TYR A 24 4.20 2.47 -15.00
N ARG A 25 2.88 2.49 -14.70
CA ARG A 25 1.86 2.80 -15.71
C ARG A 25 1.94 4.23 -16.24
N GLN A 26 2.25 5.20 -15.38
CA GLN A 26 2.44 6.59 -15.81
C GLN A 26 3.62 6.73 -16.78
N ILE A 27 4.77 6.13 -16.46
CA ILE A 27 5.97 6.17 -17.30
C ILE A 27 5.71 5.46 -18.64
N LEU A 28 5.06 4.29 -18.59
CA LEU A 28 4.73 3.52 -19.79
C LEU A 28 3.88 4.32 -20.80
N LYS A 29 2.94 5.14 -20.33
CA LYS A 29 2.08 5.96 -21.19
C LYS A 29 2.77 7.22 -21.73
N ASN A 30 3.61 7.86 -20.93
CA ASN A 30 4.14 9.19 -21.24
C ASN A 30 5.54 9.14 -21.87
N GLN A 31 6.45 8.33 -21.33
CA GLN A 31 7.85 8.25 -21.76
C GLN A 31 8.41 6.83 -21.55
N PRO A 32 8.01 5.85 -22.39
CA PRO A 32 8.46 4.46 -22.24
C PRO A 32 9.97 4.28 -22.43
N THR A 33 10.65 5.23 -23.06
CA THR A 33 12.12 5.25 -23.24
C THR A 33 12.89 5.37 -21.92
N LEU A 34 12.22 5.71 -20.82
CA LEU A 34 12.84 5.75 -19.48
C LEU A 34 13.05 4.35 -18.89
N PHE A 35 12.39 3.32 -19.42
CA PHE A 35 12.61 1.96 -18.94
C PHE A 35 13.90 1.37 -19.52
N THR A 36 14.70 0.78 -18.64
CA THR A 36 15.98 0.16 -18.97
C THR A 36 16.01 -1.28 -18.51
N GLY A 37 16.74 -2.15 -19.22
CA GLY A 37 16.94 -3.54 -18.83
C GLY A 37 15.62 -4.33 -18.73
N ALA A 38 15.45 -5.07 -17.64
CA ALA A 38 14.30 -5.96 -17.43
C ALA A 38 12.95 -5.22 -17.36
N SER A 39 12.92 -3.95 -16.96
CA SER A 39 11.67 -3.16 -16.90
C SER A 39 11.12 -2.73 -18.26
N ALA A 40 11.91 -2.83 -19.33
CA ALA A 40 11.50 -2.42 -20.68
C ALA A 40 10.40 -3.32 -21.28
N SER A 41 10.40 -4.61 -20.94
CA SER A 41 9.39 -5.55 -21.39
C SER A 41 8.34 -5.78 -20.31
N THR A 42 7.14 -5.24 -20.49
CA THR A 42 6.03 -5.39 -19.52
C THR A 42 5.70 -6.85 -19.18
N SER A 43 5.92 -7.81 -20.10
CA SER A 43 5.59 -9.23 -19.94
C SER A 43 6.58 -10.01 -19.08
N SER A 44 7.76 -9.44 -18.82
CA SER A 44 8.76 -10.01 -17.91
C SER A 44 9.20 -9.02 -16.83
N ALA A 45 8.69 -7.79 -16.88
CA ALA A 45 9.13 -6.71 -16.00
C ALA A 45 9.02 -7.09 -14.52
N PRO A 46 10.06 -6.82 -13.74
CA PRO A 46 10.00 -6.99 -12.30
C PRO A 46 9.06 -5.98 -11.66
N VAL A 47 8.55 -6.31 -10.47
CA VAL A 47 7.88 -5.31 -9.61
C VAL A 47 8.84 -4.15 -9.34
N GLY A 48 8.38 -2.90 -9.44
CA GLY A 48 9.21 -1.71 -9.27
C GLY A 48 9.39 -0.90 -10.57
N VAL A 49 10.24 0.12 -10.52
CA VAL A 49 10.60 0.96 -11.69
C VAL A 49 12.11 0.94 -11.82
N ASN A 50 12.63 0.35 -12.91
CA ASN A 50 14.06 0.12 -13.15
C ASN A 50 14.81 -0.39 -11.89
N PRO A 51 14.35 -1.48 -11.26
CA PRO A 51 15.00 -1.96 -10.05
C PRO A 51 16.39 -2.52 -10.34
N GLU A 52 17.33 -2.30 -9.41
CA GLU A 52 18.68 -2.88 -9.50
C GLU A 52 18.64 -4.42 -9.36
N CYS A 53 17.75 -4.90 -8.50
CA CYS A 53 17.43 -6.30 -8.30
C CYS A 53 15.92 -6.39 -8.10
N GLY A 54 15.19 -7.14 -8.93
CA GLY A 54 13.73 -7.18 -8.83
C GLY A 54 13.16 -8.56 -9.17
N THR A 55 11.98 -8.83 -8.64
CA THR A 55 11.29 -10.10 -8.85
C THR A 55 10.52 -10.06 -10.17
N LEU A 56 11.00 -10.78 -11.18
CA LEU A 56 10.35 -10.91 -12.49
C LEU A 56 8.94 -11.50 -12.35
N LEU A 57 8.11 -11.26 -13.37
CA LEU A 57 6.75 -11.82 -13.43
C LEU A 57 6.77 -13.34 -13.27
N ALA A 58 5.88 -13.88 -12.44
CA ALA A 58 5.76 -15.32 -12.26
C ALA A 58 5.54 -16.03 -13.61
N GLY A 59 6.36 -17.03 -13.91
CA GLY A 59 6.38 -17.74 -15.19
C GLY A 59 7.32 -17.17 -16.26
N SER A 60 7.90 -15.98 -16.05
CA SER A 60 8.97 -15.45 -16.90
C SER A 60 10.35 -15.87 -16.35
N ASP A 61 11.22 -16.41 -17.21
CA ASP A 61 12.58 -16.88 -16.85
C ASP A 61 12.64 -17.76 -15.59
N HIS A 62 11.71 -18.71 -15.47
CA HIS A 62 11.59 -19.59 -14.29
C HIS A 62 11.34 -18.86 -12.95
N SER A 63 10.93 -17.60 -12.98
CA SER A 63 10.52 -16.85 -11.79
C SER A 63 9.23 -17.42 -11.19
N LEU A 64 9.23 -17.61 -9.88
CA LEU A 64 8.07 -18.04 -9.10
C LEU A 64 7.38 -16.85 -8.41
N GLY A 65 7.75 -15.62 -8.77
CA GLY A 65 7.30 -14.43 -8.08
C GLY A 65 7.94 -14.27 -6.69
N ASN A 66 7.35 -13.43 -5.84
CA ASN A 66 7.93 -13.10 -4.54
C ASN A 66 7.53 -14.15 -3.49
N ILE A 67 8.17 -15.33 -3.54
CA ILE A 67 7.85 -16.47 -2.65
C ILE A 67 7.88 -16.07 -1.17
N ALA A 68 8.87 -15.28 -0.77
CA ALA A 68 9.00 -14.84 0.62
C ALA A 68 7.75 -14.06 1.07
N ASN A 69 7.32 -13.07 0.28
CA ASN A 69 6.11 -12.30 0.57
C ASN A 69 4.84 -13.15 0.53
N ILE A 70 4.74 -14.12 -0.40
CA ILE A 70 3.59 -15.02 -0.51
C ILE A 70 3.44 -15.86 0.76
N ILE A 71 4.53 -16.49 1.24
CA ILE A 71 4.51 -17.31 2.44
C ILE A 71 4.23 -16.45 3.68
N ALA A 72 4.91 -15.30 3.79
CA ALA A 72 4.71 -14.38 4.92
C ALA A 72 3.24 -13.92 4.99
N CYS A 73 2.66 -13.45 3.88
CA CYS A 73 1.27 -13.04 3.82
C CYS A 73 0.31 -14.19 4.19
N ALA A 74 0.55 -15.40 3.69
CA ALA A 74 -0.29 -16.56 4.00
C ALA A 74 -0.30 -16.90 5.50
N LEU A 75 0.87 -16.92 6.14
CA LEU A 75 0.98 -17.16 7.58
C LEU A 75 0.38 -16.02 8.39
N SER A 76 0.63 -14.77 7.99
CA SER A 76 0.05 -13.59 8.63
C SER A 76 -1.47 -13.59 8.55
N MET A 77 -2.09 -14.03 7.45
CA MET A 77 -3.55 -14.10 7.33
C MET A 77 -4.16 -15.05 8.35
N VAL A 78 -3.59 -16.26 8.48
CA VAL A 78 -4.04 -17.25 9.46
C VAL A 78 -3.85 -16.73 10.88
N PHE A 79 -2.68 -16.16 11.17
CA PHE A 79 -2.36 -15.63 12.48
C PHE A 79 -3.27 -14.46 12.88
N CYS A 80 -3.44 -13.47 12.01
CA CYS A 80 -4.28 -12.30 12.28
C CYS A 80 -5.77 -12.66 12.36
N ALA A 81 -6.27 -13.57 11.52
CA ALA A 81 -7.62 -14.09 11.66
C ALA A 81 -7.83 -14.77 13.03
N GLY A 82 -6.83 -15.55 13.49
CA GLY A 82 -6.80 -16.11 14.83
C GLY A 82 -6.85 -15.04 15.92
N LEU A 83 -6.06 -13.97 15.80
CA LEU A 83 -6.06 -12.85 16.74
C LEU A 83 -7.41 -12.12 16.79
N VAL A 84 -8.09 -11.92 15.65
CA VAL A 84 -9.44 -11.32 15.61
C VAL A 84 -10.42 -12.17 16.43
N VAL A 85 -10.42 -13.50 16.24
CA VAL A 85 -11.27 -14.43 16.98
C VAL A 85 -10.93 -14.46 18.47
N LEU A 86 -9.64 -14.45 18.83
CA LEU A 86 -9.20 -14.47 20.22
C LEU A 86 -9.50 -13.16 20.94
N ALA A 87 -9.29 -12.01 20.30
CA ALA A 87 -9.76 -10.71 20.77
C ALA A 87 -11.29 -10.72 20.94
N GLY A 88 -11.99 -11.45 20.06
CA GLY A 88 -13.39 -11.89 20.11
C GLY A 88 -13.91 -12.33 21.48
N ARG A 89 -13.10 -13.10 22.20
CA ARG A 89 -13.55 -13.86 23.37
C ARG A 89 -13.34 -13.13 24.69
N ARG A 90 -12.47 -12.11 24.74
CA ARG A 90 -12.22 -11.35 25.98
C ARG A 90 -13.38 -10.38 26.23
N LYS A 91 -13.98 -10.38 27.42
CA LYS A 91 -15.14 -9.51 27.74
C LYS A 91 -14.82 -8.19 28.45
N ALA A 92 -13.62 -8.05 29.03
CA ALA A 92 -13.27 -6.93 29.92
C ALA A 92 -11.95 -6.22 29.54
N ALA A 93 -11.66 -6.09 28.24
CA ALA A 93 -10.46 -5.40 27.77
C ALA A 93 -10.84 -4.05 27.14
N VAL A 94 -10.16 -2.99 27.57
CA VAL A 94 -10.32 -1.62 27.04
C VAL A 94 -9.89 -1.58 25.57
N GLY A 95 -10.68 -0.92 24.73
CA GLY A 95 -10.37 -0.72 23.30
C GLY A 95 -10.50 -1.99 22.44
N ARG A 96 -11.15 -3.02 22.97
CA ARG A 96 -11.27 -4.33 22.31
C ARG A 96 -11.95 -4.25 20.95
N THR A 97 -12.99 -3.45 20.82
CA THR A 97 -13.78 -3.37 19.59
C THR A 97 -12.96 -2.70 18.49
N GLU A 98 -12.28 -1.62 18.83
CA GLU A 98 -11.40 -0.82 17.98
C GLU A 98 -10.17 -1.63 17.53
N LEU A 99 -9.58 -2.42 18.44
CA LEU A 99 -8.44 -3.30 18.11
C LEU A 99 -8.88 -4.42 17.16
N ARG A 100 -10.08 -4.97 17.32
CA ARG A 100 -10.60 -5.96 16.38
C ARG A 100 -10.82 -5.37 14.99
N ILE A 101 -11.34 -4.14 14.91
CA ILE A 101 -11.52 -3.48 13.61
C ILE A 101 -10.15 -3.26 12.94
N PHE A 102 -9.15 -2.81 13.70
CA PHE A 102 -7.78 -2.70 13.20
C PHE A 102 -7.22 -4.04 12.70
N LEU A 103 -7.31 -5.12 13.49
CA LEU A 103 -6.83 -6.44 13.10
C LEU A 103 -7.59 -7.01 11.89
N ALA A 104 -8.90 -6.76 11.79
CA ALA A 104 -9.70 -7.16 10.64
C ALA A 104 -9.27 -6.40 9.38
N LEU A 105 -9.02 -5.09 9.50
CA LEU A 105 -8.52 -4.27 8.40
C LEU A 105 -7.12 -4.70 7.97
N TYR A 106 -6.27 -5.14 8.91
CA TYR A 106 -4.93 -5.66 8.60
C TYR A 106 -5.03 -7.01 7.91
N THR A 107 -5.92 -7.89 8.38
CA THR A 107 -6.20 -9.15 7.69
C THR A 107 -6.71 -8.91 6.26
N LEU A 108 -7.49 -7.85 6.05
CA LEU A 108 -7.96 -7.44 4.74
C LEU A 108 -6.84 -6.89 3.84
N SER A 109 -5.80 -6.23 4.37
CA SER A 109 -4.70 -5.72 3.53
C SER A 109 -3.82 -6.82 2.96
N LEU A 110 -3.61 -7.91 3.71
CA LEU A 110 -2.72 -9.02 3.31
C LEU A 110 -3.00 -9.63 1.93
N PRO A 111 -4.24 -9.97 1.51
CA PRO A 111 -4.48 -10.45 0.15
C PRO A 111 -4.16 -9.40 -0.93
N PHE A 112 -4.35 -8.11 -0.64
CA PHE A 112 -3.98 -7.04 -1.57
C PHE A 112 -2.46 -6.87 -1.64
N GLN A 113 -1.75 -6.94 -0.51
CA GLN A 113 -0.29 -6.98 -0.46
C GLN A 113 0.24 -8.14 -1.30
N LEU A 114 -0.31 -9.35 -1.11
CA LEU A 114 0.07 -10.53 -1.88
C LEU A 114 -0.06 -10.31 -3.39
N ILE A 115 -1.15 -9.72 -3.87
CA ILE A 115 -1.35 -9.48 -5.31
C ILE A 115 -0.46 -8.34 -5.83
N THR A 116 -0.32 -7.26 -5.07
CA THR A 116 0.37 -6.05 -5.53
C THR A 116 1.90 -6.18 -5.54
N THR A 117 2.46 -7.03 -4.67
CA THR A 117 3.93 -7.22 -4.53
C THR A 117 4.39 -8.64 -4.85
N GLY A 118 3.45 -9.57 -5.09
CA GLY A 118 3.73 -10.98 -5.41
C GLY A 118 4.27 -11.25 -6.82
N SER A 119 4.23 -10.26 -7.72
CA SER A 119 4.62 -10.41 -9.14
C SER A 119 3.77 -11.43 -9.92
N PHE A 120 2.45 -11.41 -9.71
CA PHE A 120 1.49 -12.27 -10.44
C PHE A 120 0.86 -11.61 -11.66
N LEU A 121 0.80 -10.28 -11.66
CA LEU A 121 0.16 -9.50 -12.71
C LEU A 121 1.20 -8.73 -13.51
N GLN A 122 0.97 -8.62 -14.81
CA GLN A 122 1.81 -7.84 -15.72
C GLN A 122 1.91 -6.38 -15.26
N GLN A 123 3.14 -5.85 -15.24
CA GLN A 123 3.41 -4.47 -14.86
C GLN A 123 2.73 -3.48 -15.82
N GLY A 124 2.15 -2.42 -15.26
CA GLY A 124 1.40 -1.41 -16.02
C GLY A 124 -0.03 -1.81 -16.40
N SER A 125 -0.47 -3.04 -16.11
CA SER A 125 -1.85 -3.49 -16.39
C SER A 125 -2.90 -2.73 -15.57
N THR A 126 -4.10 -2.57 -16.12
CA THR A 126 -5.19 -1.85 -15.44
C THR A 126 -5.61 -2.53 -14.12
N PRO A 127 -5.76 -3.87 -14.06
CA PRO A 127 -6.11 -4.54 -12.82
C PRO A 127 -5.08 -4.31 -11.71
N LEU A 128 -3.79 -4.37 -12.02
CA LEU A 128 -2.73 -4.15 -11.03
C LEU A 128 -2.79 -2.73 -10.44
N VAL A 129 -3.02 -1.72 -11.27
CA VAL A 129 -3.14 -0.33 -10.80
C VAL A 129 -4.38 -0.11 -9.94
N VAL A 130 -5.52 -0.70 -10.31
CA VAL A 130 -6.75 -0.59 -9.51
C VAL A 130 -6.58 -1.26 -8.15
N ILE A 131 -6.05 -2.48 -8.11
CA ILE A 131 -5.80 -3.22 -6.87
C ILE A 131 -4.77 -2.47 -6.01
N THR A 132 -3.72 -1.91 -6.61
CA THR A 132 -2.72 -1.08 -5.90
C THR A 132 -3.36 0.15 -5.28
N GLY A 133 -4.27 0.83 -5.97
CA GLY A 133 -4.98 2.00 -5.44
C GLY A 133 -5.87 1.66 -4.24
N ILE A 134 -6.62 0.55 -4.33
CA ILE A 134 -7.43 0.07 -3.20
C ILE A 134 -6.53 -0.34 -2.03
N HIS A 135 -5.42 -1.03 -2.31
CA HIS A 135 -4.47 -1.45 -1.29
C HIS A 135 -3.89 -0.24 -0.53
N ALA A 136 -3.48 0.79 -1.25
CA ALA A 136 -3.00 2.05 -0.66
C ALA A 136 -4.05 2.70 0.25
N GLY A 137 -5.33 2.67 -0.14
CA GLY A 137 -6.46 3.10 0.69
C GLY A 137 -6.58 2.31 1.99
N ILE A 138 -6.47 0.98 1.93
CA ILE A 138 -6.54 0.11 3.11
C ILE A 138 -5.39 0.42 4.06
N VAL A 139 -4.17 0.59 3.54
CA VAL A 139 -2.98 0.94 4.34
C VAL A 139 -3.13 2.30 5.03
N ALA A 140 -3.67 3.31 4.33
CA ALA A 140 -3.95 4.61 4.94
C ALA A 140 -5.00 4.53 6.06
N ALA A 141 -6.07 3.76 5.85
CA ALA A 141 -7.07 3.51 6.88
C ALA A 141 -6.51 2.71 8.07
N LEU A 142 -5.62 1.75 7.82
CA LEU A 142 -4.90 1.02 8.86
C LEU A 142 -4.09 1.93 9.77
N PHE A 143 -3.44 2.91 9.17
CA PHE A 143 -2.63 3.85 9.92
C PHE A 143 -3.47 4.74 10.82
N TRP A 144 -4.60 5.25 10.32
CA TRP A 144 -5.56 5.94 11.17
C TRP A 144 -6.11 5.02 12.27
N ALA A 145 -6.48 3.78 11.94
CA ALA A 145 -6.97 2.81 12.91
C ALA A 145 -5.93 2.52 14.01
N LEU A 146 -4.64 2.47 13.68
CA LEU A 146 -3.56 2.31 14.65
C LEU A 146 -3.47 3.54 15.57
N LEU A 147 -3.49 4.76 15.01
CA LEU A 147 -3.49 6.00 15.80
C LEU A 147 -4.71 6.05 16.73
N ALA A 148 -5.90 5.75 16.20
CA ALA A 148 -7.15 5.79 16.95
C ALA A 148 -7.14 4.77 18.09
N ASN A 149 -6.57 3.58 17.88
CA ASN A 149 -6.34 2.61 18.97
C ASN A 149 -5.41 3.18 20.06
N GLY A 150 -4.35 3.90 19.67
CA GLY A 150 -3.48 4.62 20.61
C GLY A 150 -4.22 5.66 21.44
N ILE A 151 -5.12 6.44 20.82
CA ILE A 151 -5.96 7.41 21.52
C ILE A 151 -6.92 6.72 22.49
N VAL A 152 -7.61 5.66 22.07
CA VAL A 152 -8.52 4.89 22.93
C VAL A 152 -7.78 4.25 24.11
N ALA A 153 -6.52 3.83 23.91
CA ALA A 153 -5.68 3.31 24.99
C ALA A 153 -5.35 4.34 26.07
N THR A 154 -5.42 5.64 25.78
CA THR A 154 -5.26 6.71 26.80
C THR A 154 -6.50 6.92 27.67
N GLN A 155 -7.60 6.21 27.40
CA GLN A 155 -8.87 6.32 28.12
C GLN A 155 -9.50 7.73 28.10
N VAL A 156 -9.04 8.62 27.22
CA VAL A 156 -9.65 9.94 26.99
C VAL A 156 -11.05 9.80 26.37
N VAL A 157 -11.27 8.72 25.60
CA VAL A 157 -12.56 8.39 25.00
C VAL A 157 -13.03 7.05 25.56
N GLU A 158 -14.31 6.95 25.89
CA GLU A 158 -14.91 5.70 26.37
C GLU A 158 -14.85 4.62 25.29
N ASP A 159 -14.18 3.51 25.61
CA ASP A 159 -13.97 2.40 24.68
C ASP A 159 -15.28 1.69 24.34
N GLY A 160 -15.46 1.30 23.07
CA GLY A 160 -16.68 0.65 22.61
C GLY A 160 -17.95 1.52 22.64
N SER A 161 -17.85 2.79 23.06
CA SER A 161 -18.93 3.75 22.98
C SER A 161 -19.14 4.23 21.53
N ALA A 162 -20.34 4.75 21.24
CA ALA A 162 -20.59 5.41 19.96
C ALA A 162 -19.62 6.58 19.71
N SER A 163 -19.20 7.27 20.78
CA SER A 163 -18.25 8.39 20.70
C SER A 163 -16.84 7.97 20.27
N SER A 164 -16.44 6.70 20.49
CA SER A 164 -15.19 6.13 19.97
C SER A 164 -15.36 5.55 18.57
N ILE A 165 -16.39 4.71 18.37
CA ILE A 165 -16.57 3.94 17.14
C ILE A 165 -16.89 4.83 15.93
N ILE A 166 -17.68 5.89 16.11
CA ILE A 166 -18.06 6.79 15.01
C ILE A 166 -16.83 7.51 14.42
N PRO A 167 -16.02 8.29 15.20
CA PRO A 167 -14.85 8.94 14.63
C PRO A 167 -13.79 7.93 14.17
N PHE A 168 -13.64 6.80 14.85
CA PHE A 168 -12.76 5.72 14.42
C PHE A 168 -13.10 5.28 12.99
N THR A 169 -14.36 4.90 12.75
CA THR A 169 -14.79 4.33 11.46
C THR A 169 -14.95 5.40 10.39
N ALA A 170 -15.55 6.55 10.69
CA ALA A 170 -15.76 7.64 9.74
C ALA A 170 -14.44 8.15 9.17
N ILE A 171 -13.45 8.39 10.03
CA ILE A 171 -12.14 8.89 9.58
C ILE A 171 -11.36 7.78 8.85
N SER A 172 -11.49 6.50 9.25
CA SER A 172 -10.95 5.37 8.48
C SER A 172 -11.48 5.36 7.05
N VAL A 173 -12.79 5.54 6.87
CA VAL A 173 -13.44 5.59 5.54
C VAL A 173 -12.96 6.79 4.74
N VAL A 174 -12.80 7.96 5.36
CA VAL A 174 -12.26 9.16 4.70
C VAL A 174 -10.83 8.91 4.20
N PHE A 175 -9.93 8.36 5.04
CA PHE A 175 -8.57 8.03 4.62
C PHE A 175 -8.55 6.97 3.51
N PHE A 176 -9.38 5.94 3.61
CA PHE A 176 -9.53 4.93 2.58
C PHE A 176 -9.94 5.55 1.24
N ALA A 177 -11.04 6.32 1.23
CA ALA A 177 -11.61 6.89 0.02
C ALA A 177 -10.68 7.93 -0.61
N ALA A 178 -10.13 8.85 0.19
CA ALA A 178 -9.22 9.89 -0.28
C ALA A 178 -7.95 9.28 -0.88
N THR A 179 -7.32 8.34 -0.17
CA THR A 179 -6.07 7.72 -0.64
C THR A 179 -6.30 6.84 -1.86
N THR A 180 -7.39 6.07 -1.89
CA THR A 180 -7.76 5.27 -3.07
C THR A 180 -7.96 6.17 -4.28
N TYR A 181 -8.73 7.25 -4.14
CA TYR A 181 -8.94 8.22 -5.21
C TYR A 181 -7.63 8.80 -5.73
N ILE A 182 -6.76 9.28 -4.85
CA ILE A 182 -5.46 9.86 -5.21
C ILE A 182 -4.57 8.83 -5.93
N ALA A 183 -4.50 7.60 -5.41
CA ALA A 183 -3.67 6.55 -5.99
C ALA A 183 -4.17 6.13 -7.38
N LEU A 184 -5.49 5.97 -7.54
CA LEU A 184 -6.11 5.68 -8.83
C LEU A 184 -5.90 6.81 -9.83
N ASP A 185 -6.07 8.06 -9.39
CA ASP A 185 -5.88 9.21 -10.27
C ASP A 185 -4.41 9.36 -10.69
N THR A 186 -3.48 9.08 -9.80
CA THR A 186 -2.05 8.99 -10.13
C THR A 186 -1.84 7.93 -11.21
N GLY A 187 -2.24 6.67 -11.00
CA GLY A 187 -1.97 5.60 -11.95
C GLY A 187 -2.75 5.67 -13.28
N MET A 188 -3.95 6.26 -13.29
CA MET A 188 -4.84 6.27 -14.46
C MET A 188 -4.95 7.62 -15.15
N HIS A 189 -4.63 8.71 -14.46
CA HIS A 189 -4.65 10.08 -14.96
C HIS A 189 -6.06 10.51 -15.38
N PHE A 190 -7.04 10.40 -14.46
CA PHE A 190 -8.40 10.89 -14.70
C PHE A 190 -8.47 12.41 -14.63
N THR A 191 -7.63 13.02 -13.79
CA THR A 191 -7.46 14.46 -13.64
C THR A 191 -6.01 14.88 -13.86
N HIS A 192 -5.81 16.16 -14.17
CA HIS A 192 -4.48 16.75 -14.30
C HIS A 192 -3.85 17.17 -12.95
N VAL A 193 -4.57 17.01 -11.83
CA VAL A 193 -4.15 17.50 -10.52
C VAL A 193 -3.00 16.66 -9.94
N PHE A 194 -3.02 15.36 -10.20
CA PHE A 194 -2.01 14.39 -9.73
C PHE A 194 -1.16 13.88 -10.89
N GLY A 195 -0.93 14.76 -11.86
CA GLY A 195 -0.19 14.44 -13.07
C GLY A 195 1.27 14.06 -12.81
N PRO A 196 1.90 13.43 -13.80
CA PRO A 196 3.29 13.03 -13.71
C PRO A 196 4.19 14.24 -13.45
N SER A 197 5.22 14.03 -12.65
CA SER A 197 6.20 15.07 -12.34
C SER A 197 6.96 15.53 -13.58
N SER A 198 7.41 16.78 -13.59
CA SER A 198 8.29 17.33 -14.64
C SER A 198 9.64 17.66 -14.02
N PRO A 199 10.71 16.87 -14.25
CA PRO A 199 10.81 15.72 -15.16
C PRO A 199 10.21 14.40 -14.61
N LEU A 200 9.72 13.53 -15.50
CA LEU A 200 9.02 12.28 -15.14
C LEU A 200 9.86 11.29 -14.33
N ILE A 201 11.18 11.35 -14.47
CA ILE A 201 12.14 10.54 -13.73
C ILE A 201 12.14 10.87 -12.23
N THR A 202 11.65 12.04 -11.85
CA THR A 202 11.45 12.40 -10.47
C THR A 202 10.06 11.92 -10.09
N LEU A 203 9.90 10.68 -9.65
CA LEU A 203 8.62 10.07 -9.28
C LEU A 203 8.04 10.78 -8.04
N HIS A 204 7.53 12.00 -8.20
CA HIS A 204 7.02 12.86 -7.14
C HIS A 204 5.50 12.89 -7.15
N VAL A 205 4.89 12.78 -5.97
CA VAL A 205 3.45 13.00 -5.78
C VAL A 205 3.28 14.19 -4.84
N LEU A 206 2.76 15.29 -5.37
CA LEU A 206 2.60 16.57 -4.67
C LEU A 206 1.77 16.43 -3.37
N LEU A 207 0.82 15.49 -3.33
CA LEU A 207 -0.09 15.29 -2.19
C LEU A 207 0.39 14.24 -1.17
N MET A 208 1.37 13.39 -1.51
CA MET A 208 2.10 12.58 -0.52
C MET A 208 2.93 13.48 0.42
N LYS A 209 3.26 14.72 0.00
CA LYS A 209 3.87 15.75 0.85
C LYS A 209 2.93 16.29 1.92
N THR A 210 1.64 16.38 1.64
CA THR A 210 0.63 16.94 2.54
C THR A 210 -0.05 15.89 3.41
N LEU A 211 -0.13 14.64 2.97
CA LEU A 211 -0.50 13.50 3.82
C LEU A 211 0.72 13.01 4.63
N ILE A 212 1.29 13.92 5.43
CA ILE A 212 2.47 13.75 6.32
C ILE A 212 2.38 12.49 7.20
N PHE A 213 1.15 12.06 7.50
CA PHE A 213 0.90 10.90 8.33
C PHE A 213 1.28 9.57 7.60
N SER A 214 0.94 9.39 6.32
CA SER A 214 1.12 8.09 5.63
C SER A 214 2.57 7.84 5.18
N SER A 215 3.30 8.88 4.79
CA SER A 215 4.69 8.81 4.29
C SER A 215 5.71 8.34 5.34
N THR A 216 5.46 8.60 6.62
CA THR A 216 6.40 8.23 7.70
C THR A 216 6.36 6.73 7.96
N PHE A 217 5.20 6.08 7.79
CA PHE A 217 5.03 4.64 7.97
C PHE A 217 5.43 3.82 6.75
N PHE A 218 5.25 4.33 5.53
CA PHE A 218 5.68 3.61 4.32
C PHE A 218 7.20 3.39 4.24
N ARG A 219 7.99 4.13 5.01
CA ARG A 219 9.42 3.86 5.20
C ARG A 219 9.70 2.66 6.12
N PHE A 220 8.72 2.24 6.93
CA PHE A 220 8.77 1.10 7.84
C PHE A 220 8.13 -0.17 7.27
N GLU A 221 7.20 -0.08 6.31
CA GLU A 221 6.61 -1.25 5.62
C GLU A 221 7.66 -2.23 5.02
N PRO A 222 8.79 -1.80 4.41
CA PRO A 222 9.78 -2.74 3.89
C PRO A 222 10.70 -3.37 4.96
N LEU A 223 10.50 -3.06 6.26
CA LEU A 223 11.32 -3.56 7.38
C LEU A 223 10.62 -4.65 8.22
N ILE A 224 9.42 -5.08 7.83
CA ILE A 224 8.65 -6.19 8.43
C ILE A 224 8.59 -7.33 7.44
#